data_AF-A0A2Z6D3W8-F1
#
_entry.id   AF-A0A2Z6D3W8-F1
#
_cell.length_a   1.000
_cell.length_b   1.000
_cell.length_c   1.000
_cell.angle_alpha   90.00
_cell.angle_beta   90.00
_cell.angle_gamma   90.00
#
_symmetry.space_group_name_H-M   'P 1'
#
loop_
_entity.id
_entity.type
_entity.pdbx_description
1 polymer ?
#
loop_
_entity_poly.entity_id
_entity_poly.type
_entity_poly.pdbx_seq_one_letter_code
_entity_poly.pdbx_strand_id
1 'polypeptide(L)'
;MSYLEYQKHFTKALEDEIKALRKSGGQKTFLSDGRLLGKRGGYYIYSFTTDSEIRFPDDTPVDLEYKKTKYKGILVSVEGFDIILALEKNLGDSIPTAILYTSPWFLLEELKNRLLESSNLKGANRNLAEILLGDKNEPNFPTSDSQKLINQIEQRLQQPIECNEYQKSAVDKVISRQVSFVWGPPGTGKTKTLGLTVSALVQAGESVLVIAHSNTAVDTAMESVAKYVQGAPVYENGLVLRYGVVTPGSLKEFPQLHVRGVARRQNPKLIEEIERLEKQRKELVKRSRIEKLTELQRQTIQNDIATVKRALHPLKHQLKQKESQLVKQAVVVGCTFSKAAIAQEISQRRFDAIVVDEASMAYIPHCVYVST
;
A
#
# COMPACT_ATOMS: atom_id res chain seq x y z
N MET A 1 30.11 9.61 -4.70
CA MET A 1 30.04 8.26 -5.29
C MET A 1 29.05 8.28 -6.44
N SER A 2 29.27 7.46 -7.46
CA SER A 2 28.29 7.20 -8.52
C SER A 2 27.20 6.26 -8.03
N TYR A 3 26.08 6.23 -8.73
CA TYR A 3 24.96 5.32 -8.47
C TYR A 3 25.42 3.86 -8.46
N LEU A 4 26.28 3.47 -9.40
CA LEU A 4 26.79 2.09 -9.50
C LEU A 4 27.63 1.69 -8.28
N GLU A 5 28.34 2.63 -7.66
CA GLU A 5 29.07 2.38 -6.42
C GLU A 5 28.09 2.19 -5.25
N TYR A 6 27.13 3.10 -5.08
CA TYR A 6 26.09 2.97 -4.06
C TYR A 6 25.31 1.66 -4.19
N GLN A 7 24.90 1.31 -5.41
CA GLN A 7 24.20 0.07 -5.72
C GLN A 7 25.01 -1.16 -5.30
N LYS A 8 26.32 -1.21 -5.56
CA LYS A 8 27.19 -2.31 -5.13
C LYS A 8 27.23 -2.43 -3.60
N HIS A 9 27.36 -1.30 -2.90
CA HIS A 9 27.35 -1.28 -1.44
C HIS A 9 26.02 -1.76 -0.85
N PHE A 10 24.90 -1.27 -1.39
CA PHE A 10 23.57 -1.67 -0.93
C PHE A 10 23.27 -3.13 -1.26
N THR A 11 23.64 -3.62 -2.44
CA THR A 11 23.46 -5.02 -2.83
C THR A 11 24.20 -5.94 -1.85
N LYS A 12 25.45 -5.61 -1.52
CA LYS A 12 26.23 -6.37 -0.54
C LYS A 12 25.60 -6.34 0.86
N ALA A 13 25.20 -5.15 1.34
CA ALA A 13 24.56 -5.02 2.65
C ALA A 13 23.24 -5.80 2.75
N LEU A 14 22.41 -5.76 1.68
CA LEU A 14 21.18 -6.54 1.59
C LEU A 14 21.48 -8.05 1.58
N GLU A 15 22.53 -8.49 0.88
CA GLU A 15 22.93 -9.91 0.87
C GLU A 15 23.38 -10.40 2.25
N ASP A 16 24.13 -9.58 2.99
CA ASP A 16 24.53 -9.89 4.35
C ASP A 16 23.31 -10.01 5.29
N GLU A 17 22.34 -9.09 5.17
CA GLU A 17 21.08 -9.12 5.93
C GLU A 17 20.22 -10.35 5.57
N ILE A 18 20.03 -10.62 4.27
CA ILE A 18 19.32 -11.80 3.77
C ILE A 18 19.98 -13.09 4.31
N LYS A 19 21.31 -13.15 4.29
CA LYS A 19 22.07 -14.30 4.79
C LYS A 19 21.89 -14.45 6.30
N ALA A 20 21.86 -13.36 7.06
CA ALA A 20 21.57 -13.39 8.49
C ALA A 20 20.16 -13.92 8.78
N LEU A 21 19.13 -13.39 8.10
CA LEU A 21 17.73 -13.83 8.24
C LEU A 21 17.51 -15.28 7.80
N ARG A 22 18.28 -15.78 6.82
CA ARG A 22 18.22 -17.19 6.42
C ARG A 22 18.81 -18.14 7.47
N LYS A 23 19.78 -17.70 8.28
CA LYS A 23 20.37 -18.53 9.34
C LYS A 23 19.38 -18.86 10.45
N SER A 24 18.44 -17.97 10.74
CA SER A 24 17.34 -18.23 11.67
C SER A 24 16.27 -19.17 11.08
N GLY A 25 16.37 -19.54 9.80
CA GLY A 25 15.35 -20.28 9.07
C GLY A 25 14.11 -19.44 8.79
N GLY A 26 13.21 -19.94 7.94
CA GLY A 26 11.88 -19.35 7.80
C GLY A 26 11.18 -19.44 9.15
N GLN A 27 10.70 -18.30 9.67
CA GLN A 27 10.15 -18.26 11.01
C GLN A 27 8.75 -18.87 11.00
N LYS A 28 8.56 -19.88 11.87
CA LYS A 28 7.23 -20.39 12.20
C LYS A 28 6.74 -19.60 13.40
N THR A 29 5.60 -18.95 13.26
CA THR A 29 4.96 -18.29 14.41
C THR A 29 3.62 -18.94 14.68
N PHE A 30 3.40 -19.32 15.93
CA PHE A 30 2.10 -19.82 16.37
C PHE A 30 1.16 -18.64 16.56
N LEU A 31 0.00 -18.73 15.92
CA LEU A 31 -1.06 -17.75 15.99
C LEU A 31 -2.21 -18.33 16.80
N SER A 32 -2.79 -17.52 17.67
CA SER A 32 -4.04 -17.79 18.39
C SER A 32 -5.08 -16.72 18.10
N ASP A 33 -6.31 -16.97 18.55
CA ASP A 33 -7.39 -15.99 18.61
C ASP A 33 -7.70 -15.29 17.27
N GLY A 34 -7.53 -16.03 16.18
CA GLY A 34 -7.80 -15.54 14.84
C GLY A 34 -9.24 -15.09 14.72
N ARG A 35 -9.50 -13.83 14.38
CA ARG A 35 -10.84 -13.26 14.19
C ARG A 35 -10.96 -12.57 12.84
N LEU A 36 -12.04 -12.86 12.11
CA LEU A 36 -12.31 -12.18 10.85
C LEU A 36 -12.76 -10.74 11.12
N LEU A 37 -11.92 -9.77 10.78
CA LEU A 37 -12.24 -8.34 10.87
C LEU A 37 -13.12 -7.88 9.70
N GLY A 38 -12.97 -8.50 8.52
CA GLY A 38 -13.77 -8.15 7.36
C GLY A 38 -13.21 -8.63 6.03
N LYS A 39 -13.71 -8.06 4.93
CA LYS A 39 -13.24 -8.35 3.58
C LYS A 39 -12.95 -7.05 2.84
N ARG A 40 -11.75 -6.89 2.28
CA ARG A 40 -11.31 -5.69 1.57
C ARG A 40 -10.42 -6.07 0.38
N GLY A 41 -10.56 -5.39 -0.75
CA GLY A 41 -9.70 -5.63 -1.94
C GLY A 41 -9.68 -7.08 -2.46
N GLY A 42 -10.72 -7.88 -2.17
CA GLY A 42 -10.74 -9.30 -2.54
C GLY A 42 -10.07 -10.24 -1.52
N TYR A 43 -9.40 -9.73 -0.50
CA TYR A 43 -8.81 -10.48 0.62
C TYR A 43 -9.74 -10.52 1.85
N TYR A 44 -9.55 -11.54 2.69
CA TYR A 44 -10.19 -11.67 4.00
C TYR A 44 -9.21 -11.23 5.07
N ILE A 45 -9.59 -10.22 5.85
CA ILE A 45 -8.73 -9.61 6.85
C ILE A 45 -9.00 -10.28 8.18
N TYR A 46 -7.96 -10.91 8.74
CA TYR A 46 -8.00 -11.59 10.03
C TYR A 46 -7.05 -10.88 11.00
N SER A 47 -7.48 -10.64 12.23
CA SER A 47 -6.57 -10.39 13.34
C SER A 47 -6.17 -11.72 13.96
N PHE A 48 -4.95 -11.85 14.43
CA PHE A 48 -4.48 -12.94 15.27
C PHE A 48 -3.61 -12.37 16.39
N THR A 49 -3.43 -13.14 17.45
CA THR A 49 -2.48 -12.84 18.52
C THR A 49 -1.33 -13.85 18.46
N THR A 50 -0.13 -13.41 18.79
CA THR A 50 1.11 -14.18 18.76
C THR A 50 1.63 -14.38 20.19
N ASP A 51 2.36 -15.48 20.41
CA ASP A 51 3.02 -15.77 21.70
C ASP A 51 4.33 -14.99 21.90
N SER A 52 4.85 -14.43 20.82
CA SER A 52 6.12 -13.74 20.74
C SER A 52 5.96 -12.51 19.86
N GLU A 53 6.67 -11.43 20.20
CA GLU A 53 6.74 -10.27 19.33
C GLU A 53 7.38 -10.65 18.01
N ILE A 54 6.72 -10.24 16.93
CA ILE A 54 7.20 -10.47 15.58
C ILE A 54 7.63 -9.12 14.99
N ARG A 55 8.73 -9.12 14.23
CA ARG A 55 9.18 -7.93 13.49
C ARG A 55 9.24 -8.26 12.01
N PHE A 56 8.08 -8.34 11.37
CA PHE A 56 7.99 -8.51 9.92
C PHE A 56 7.46 -7.23 9.27
N PRO A 57 7.97 -6.86 8.08
CA PRO A 57 7.43 -5.73 7.32
C PRO A 57 6.00 -6.00 6.85
N ASP A 58 5.22 -4.91 6.73
CA ASP A 58 3.95 -4.92 6.02
C ASP A 58 4.15 -5.39 4.56
N ASP A 59 3.08 -5.99 4.04
CA ASP A 59 3.00 -6.63 2.73
C ASP A 59 3.91 -7.86 2.52
N THR A 60 4.51 -8.40 3.58
CA THR A 60 5.26 -9.67 3.51
C THR A 60 4.33 -10.79 3.03
N PRO A 61 4.65 -11.50 1.93
CA PRO A 61 3.92 -12.71 1.56
C PRO A 61 4.12 -13.80 2.62
N VAL A 62 3.03 -14.42 3.03
CA VAL A 62 3.01 -15.43 4.08
C VAL A 62 2.20 -16.64 3.68
N ASP A 63 2.56 -17.80 4.22
CA ASP A 63 1.72 -18.98 4.20
C ASP A 63 1.14 -19.19 5.60
N LEU A 64 -0.18 -19.10 5.72
CA LEU A 64 -0.90 -19.50 6.93
C LEU A 64 -1.27 -20.97 6.85
N GLU A 65 -0.75 -21.81 7.74
CA GLU A 65 -1.17 -23.19 7.89
C GLU A 65 -2.30 -23.27 8.92
N TYR A 66 -3.46 -23.73 8.46
CA TYR A 66 -4.62 -23.98 9.31
C TYR A 66 -5.24 -25.33 8.93
N LYS A 67 -5.48 -26.20 9.92
CA LYS A 67 -5.98 -27.57 9.71
C LYS A 67 -5.14 -28.33 8.68
N LYS A 68 -3.80 -28.28 8.81
CA LYS A 68 -2.82 -28.92 7.92
C LYS A 68 -2.88 -28.48 6.44
N THR A 69 -3.58 -27.38 6.14
CA THR A 69 -3.65 -26.80 4.80
C THR A 69 -3.00 -25.43 4.81
N LYS A 70 -2.13 -25.14 3.84
CA LYS A 70 -1.50 -23.83 3.68
C LYS A 70 -2.35 -22.89 2.84
N TYR A 71 -2.41 -21.64 3.28
CA TYR A 71 -3.18 -20.58 2.66
C TYR A 71 -2.27 -19.37 2.44
N LYS A 72 -2.15 -18.96 1.18
CA LYS A 72 -1.42 -17.74 0.83
C LYS A 72 -2.13 -16.53 1.40
N GLY A 73 -1.32 -15.64 1.94
CA GLY A 73 -1.75 -14.37 2.46
C GLY A 73 -0.65 -13.33 2.40
N ILE A 74 -0.99 -12.17 2.91
CA ILE A 74 -0.11 -11.02 3.02
C ILE A 74 -0.22 -10.54 4.46
N LEU A 75 0.91 -10.32 5.11
CA LEU A 75 0.95 -9.64 6.40
C LEU A 75 0.59 -8.17 6.19
N VAL A 76 -0.50 -7.70 6.80
CA VAL A 76 -1.02 -6.34 6.62
C VAL A 76 -0.39 -5.39 7.62
N SER A 77 -0.30 -5.80 8.88
CA SER A 77 0.35 -5.04 9.94
C SER A 77 0.71 -5.93 11.12
N VAL A 78 1.67 -5.47 11.93
CA VAL A 78 2.06 -6.04 13.23
C VAL A 78 2.07 -4.92 14.26
N GLU A 79 1.30 -5.08 15.34
CA GLU A 79 1.22 -4.16 16.46
C GLU A 79 1.47 -4.96 17.77
N GLY A 80 2.73 -4.99 18.21
CA GLY A 80 3.14 -5.78 19.37
C GLY A 80 2.93 -7.28 19.16
N PHE A 81 1.93 -7.85 19.85
CA PHE A 81 1.53 -9.26 19.73
C PHE A 81 0.35 -9.47 18.78
N ASP A 82 -0.28 -8.41 18.31
CA ASP A 82 -1.41 -8.50 17.40
C ASP A 82 -0.92 -8.37 15.96
N ILE A 83 -1.37 -9.28 15.10
CA ILE A 83 -1.05 -9.25 13.68
C ILE A 83 -2.32 -9.24 12.85
N ILE A 84 -2.29 -8.51 11.73
CA ILE A 84 -3.38 -8.50 10.76
C ILE A 84 -2.90 -9.21 9.49
N LEU A 85 -3.63 -10.22 9.05
CA LEU A 85 -3.36 -10.98 7.83
C LEU A 85 -4.46 -10.77 6.80
N ALA A 86 -4.08 -10.50 5.55
CA ALA A 86 -4.96 -10.51 4.39
C ALA A 86 -4.83 -11.85 3.67
N LEU A 87 -5.80 -12.73 3.84
CA LEU A 87 -5.83 -14.07 3.26
C LEU A 87 -6.66 -14.10 1.97
N GLU A 88 -6.23 -14.86 0.97
CA GLU A 88 -6.99 -15.01 -0.29
C GLU A 88 -8.29 -15.80 -0.11
N LYS A 89 -8.34 -16.66 0.92
CA LYS A 89 -9.49 -17.50 1.27
C LYS A 89 -10.04 -17.13 2.65
N ASN A 90 -11.35 -17.34 2.81
CA ASN A 90 -12.02 -17.23 4.10
C ASN A 90 -11.91 -18.58 4.80
N LEU A 91 -11.41 -18.59 6.02
CA LEU A 91 -11.15 -19.78 6.84
C LEU A 91 -12.12 -19.93 8.03
N GLY A 92 -13.07 -19.02 8.20
CA GLY A 92 -13.87 -18.92 9.42
C GLY A 92 -14.09 -17.48 9.87
N ASP A 93 -14.95 -17.27 10.87
CA ASP A 93 -15.03 -16.01 11.63
C ASP A 93 -14.08 -16.08 12.82
N SER A 94 -13.74 -17.30 13.24
CA SER A 94 -12.71 -17.58 14.22
C SER A 94 -11.78 -18.69 13.73
N ILE A 95 -10.49 -18.52 13.98
CA ILE A 95 -9.42 -19.47 13.73
C ILE A 95 -8.70 -19.64 15.08
N PRO A 96 -9.01 -20.69 15.86
CA PRO A 96 -8.50 -20.81 17.23
C PRO A 96 -6.98 -20.84 17.31
N THR A 97 -6.36 -21.62 16.42
CA THR A 97 -4.90 -21.70 16.27
C THR A 97 -4.52 -21.87 14.81
N ALA A 98 -3.37 -21.32 14.43
CA ALA A 98 -2.76 -21.49 13.12
C ALA A 98 -1.24 -21.33 13.21
N ILE A 99 -0.50 -21.72 12.16
CA ILE A 99 0.95 -21.51 12.08
C ILE A 99 1.23 -20.60 10.91
N LEU A 100 1.86 -19.47 11.16
CA LEU A 100 2.35 -18.56 10.15
C LEU A 100 3.75 -19.00 9.71
N TYR A 101 3.94 -19.16 8.41
CA TYR A 101 5.25 -19.32 7.80
C TYR A 101 5.59 -18.04 7.05
N THR A 102 6.69 -17.41 7.44
CA THR A 102 7.21 -16.23 6.75
C THR A 102 8.59 -16.50 6.18
N SER A 103 8.89 -15.84 5.06
CA SER A 103 10.25 -15.76 4.54
C SER A 103 10.69 -14.29 4.65
N PRO A 104 11.27 -13.88 5.78
CA PRO A 104 11.55 -12.48 6.06
C PRO A 104 12.46 -11.81 5.00
N TRP A 105 13.31 -12.60 4.36
CA TRP A 105 14.24 -12.14 3.34
C TRP A 105 13.60 -11.87 1.96
N PHE A 106 12.38 -12.34 1.68
CA PHE A 106 11.78 -12.22 0.34
C PHE A 106 11.70 -10.77 -0.14
N LEU A 107 11.23 -9.85 0.72
CA LEU A 107 11.12 -8.44 0.36
C LEU A 107 12.49 -7.78 0.13
N LEU A 108 13.51 -8.20 0.88
CA LEU A 108 14.88 -7.73 0.70
C LEU A 108 15.47 -8.27 -0.61
N GLU A 109 15.15 -9.51 -0.97
CA GLU A 109 15.54 -10.08 -2.27
C GLU A 109 14.89 -9.31 -3.42
N GLU A 110 13.60 -8.99 -3.32
CA GLU A 110 12.91 -8.18 -4.32
C GLU A 110 13.51 -6.78 -4.42
N LEU A 111 13.77 -6.11 -3.29
CA LEU A 111 14.45 -4.81 -3.29
C LEU A 111 15.84 -4.89 -3.95
N LYS A 112 16.62 -5.92 -3.63
CA LYS A 112 17.93 -6.16 -4.24
C LYS A 112 17.79 -6.33 -5.76
N ASN A 113 16.84 -7.16 -6.20
CA ASN A 113 16.58 -7.39 -7.63
C ASN A 113 16.21 -6.07 -8.33
N ARG A 114 15.36 -5.25 -7.71
CA ARG A 114 14.99 -3.94 -8.26
C ARG A 114 16.15 -2.97 -8.38
N LEU A 115 17.02 -2.89 -7.36
CA LEU A 115 18.25 -2.11 -7.45
C LEU A 115 19.17 -2.63 -8.55
N LEU A 116 19.24 -3.94 -8.79
CA LEU A 116 20.03 -4.52 -9.89
C LEU A 116 19.46 -4.17 -11.26
N GLU A 117 18.13 -4.22 -11.42
CA GLU A 117 17.43 -3.88 -12.66
C GLU A 117 17.59 -2.40 -13.05
N SER A 118 17.46 -1.48 -12.09
CA SER A 118 17.54 -0.03 -12.33
C SER A 118 18.89 0.42 -12.92
N SER A 119 19.98 -0.31 -12.66
CA SER A 119 21.29 -0.02 -13.25
C SER A 119 21.34 -0.18 -14.75
N ASN A 120 20.55 -1.10 -15.32
CA ASN A 120 20.53 -1.35 -16.76
C ASN A 120 19.30 -0.73 -17.45
N LEU A 121 18.30 -0.30 -16.67
CA LEU A 121 17.08 0.26 -17.22
C LEU A 121 17.34 1.60 -17.93
N LYS A 122 16.92 1.69 -19.20
CA LYS A 122 17.04 2.94 -19.97
C LYS A 122 16.15 4.02 -19.37
N GLY A 123 16.81 5.10 -18.93
CA GLY A 123 16.22 6.30 -18.35
C GLY A 123 15.76 6.21 -16.89
N ALA A 124 16.19 5.20 -16.12
CA ALA A 124 16.15 5.31 -14.66
C ALA A 124 16.88 6.58 -14.19
N ASN A 125 16.28 7.30 -13.23
CA ASN A 125 16.77 8.59 -12.74
C ASN A 125 17.86 8.41 -11.68
N ARG A 126 18.99 7.83 -12.10
CA ARG A 126 20.14 7.56 -11.23
C ARG A 126 20.72 8.85 -10.61
N ASN A 127 20.58 9.98 -11.29
CA ASN A 127 21.07 11.27 -10.81
C ASN A 127 20.31 11.74 -9.56
N LEU A 128 18.98 11.53 -9.50
CA LEU A 128 18.21 11.88 -8.31
C LEU A 128 18.65 11.07 -7.08
N ALA A 129 18.91 9.77 -7.25
CA ALA A 129 19.47 8.94 -6.19
C ALA A 129 20.89 9.39 -5.75
N GLU A 130 21.71 9.90 -6.66
CA GLU A 130 23.03 10.45 -6.32
C GLU A 130 22.94 11.79 -5.58
N ILE A 131 21.97 12.65 -5.92
CA ILE A 131 21.69 13.90 -5.19
C ILE A 131 21.10 13.59 -3.80
N LEU A 132 20.26 12.57 -3.69
CA LEU A 132 19.69 12.15 -2.41
C LEU A 132 20.76 11.71 -1.40
N LEU A 133 21.79 10.97 -1.87
CA LEU A 133 22.80 10.36 -1.02
C LEU A 133 24.11 11.15 -0.90
N GLY A 134 24.32 12.12 -1.78
CA GLY A 134 25.59 12.80 -1.93
C GLY A 134 25.42 14.30 -2.02
N ASP A 135 26.52 15.01 -1.83
CA ASP A 135 26.55 16.48 -1.87
C ASP A 135 26.70 16.99 -3.32
N LYS A 136 25.95 16.40 -4.26
CA LYS A 136 25.95 16.88 -5.65
C LYS A 136 25.13 18.16 -5.72
N ASN A 137 25.68 19.17 -6.40
CA ASN A 137 24.95 20.41 -6.66
C ASN A 137 23.62 20.11 -7.36
N GLU A 138 22.54 20.51 -6.69
CA GLU A 138 21.20 20.47 -7.23
C GLU A 138 21.09 21.50 -8.36
N PRO A 139 20.71 21.10 -9.59
CA PRO A 139 20.50 22.07 -10.66
C PRO A 139 19.29 22.95 -10.33
N ASN A 140 19.30 24.20 -10.84
CA ASN A 140 18.17 25.10 -10.67
C ASN A 140 16.87 24.46 -11.18
N PHE A 141 15.91 24.27 -10.28
CA PHE A 141 14.60 23.75 -10.61
C PHE A 141 13.65 24.92 -10.92
N PRO A 142 12.84 24.84 -11.99
CA PRO A 142 11.89 25.90 -12.31
C PRO A 142 10.93 26.09 -11.12
N THR A 143 10.86 27.33 -10.63
CA THR A 143 10.04 27.66 -9.47
C THR A 143 8.58 27.74 -9.92
N SER A 144 7.75 26.83 -9.43
CA SER A 144 6.30 27.04 -9.47
C SER A 144 5.90 27.99 -8.34
N ASP A 145 4.94 28.87 -8.61
CA ASP A 145 4.38 29.78 -7.59
C ASP A 145 3.45 28.97 -6.67
N SER A 146 3.99 28.51 -5.55
CA SER A 146 3.25 27.77 -4.51
C SER A 146 2.02 28.53 -4.04
N GLN A 147 2.10 29.86 -3.90
CA GLN A 147 0.99 30.66 -3.43
C GLN A 147 -0.15 30.64 -4.44
N LYS A 148 0.18 30.75 -5.74
CA LYS A 148 -0.81 30.59 -6.81
C LYS A 148 -1.45 29.20 -6.79
N LEU A 149 -0.67 28.13 -6.61
CA LEU A 149 -1.18 26.76 -6.53
C LEU A 149 -2.10 26.56 -5.31
N ILE A 150 -1.70 27.05 -4.14
CA ILE A 150 -2.50 26.99 -2.91
C ILE A 150 -3.82 27.75 -3.09
N ASN A 151 -3.79 28.97 -3.65
CA ASN A 151 -5.00 29.76 -3.91
C ASN A 151 -5.97 29.01 -4.84
N GLN A 152 -5.48 28.28 -5.84
CA GLN A 152 -6.32 27.46 -6.72
C GLN A 152 -6.97 26.29 -5.98
N ILE A 153 -6.26 25.68 -5.02
CA ILE A 153 -6.82 24.62 -4.17
C ILE A 153 -7.90 25.20 -3.25
N GLU A 154 -7.66 26.36 -2.61
CA GLU A 154 -8.64 27.04 -1.76
C GLU A 154 -9.92 27.39 -2.53
N GLN A 155 -9.79 27.96 -3.73
CA GLN A 155 -10.92 28.28 -4.61
C GLN A 155 -11.75 27.04 -4.93
N ARG A 156 -11.09 25.92 -5.23
CA ARG A 156 -11.76 24.64 -5.53
C ARG A 156 -12.49 24.07 -4.33
N LEU A 157 -11.88 24.14 -3.13
CA LEU A 157 -12.48 23.63 -1.90
C LEU A 157 -13.50 24.60 -1.28
N GLN A 158 -13.58 25.84 -1.77
CA GLN A 158 -14.42 26.92 -1.24
C GLN A 158 -14.17 27.19 0.26
N GLN A 159 -12.94 26.97 0.71
CA GLN A 159 -12.52 27.19 2.09
C GLN A 159 -11.03 27.56 2.15
N PRO A 160 -10.62 28.43 3.09
CA PRO A 160 -9.21 28.75 3.28
C PRO A 160 -8.44 27.54 3.83
N ILE A 161 -7.19 27.39 3.42
CA ILE A 161 -6.30 26.35 3.94
C ILE A 161 -5.52 26.93 5.12
N GLU A 162 -5.87 26.49 6.33
CA GLU A 162 -5.10 26.82 7.52
C GLU A 162 -3.71 26.19 7.45
N CYS A 163 -2.68 26.98 7.13
CA CYS A 163 -1.29 26.55 7.15
C CYS A 163 -0.42 27.66 7.74
N ASN A 164 0.48 27.29 8.65
CA ASN A 164 1.43 28.24 9.22
C ASN A 164 2.58 28.51 8.23
N GLU A 165 3.39 29.52 8.51
CA GLU A 165 4.50 29.94 7.63
C GLU A 165 5.53 28.82 7.39
N TYR A 166 5.77 27.95 8.38
CA TYR A 166 6.68 26.81 8.24
C TYR A 166 6.14 25.75 7.28
N GLN A 167 4.83 25.48 7.32
CA GLN A 167 4.16 24.55 6.42
C GLN A 167 4.15 25.11 4.99
N LYS A 168 3.87 26.41 4.83
CA LYS A 168 3.97 27.10 3.52
C LYS A 168 5.39 27.02 2.98
N SER A 169 6.39 27.41 3.78
CA SER A 169 7.80 27.32 3.40
C SER A 169 8.24 25.90 3.05
N ALA A 170 7.69 24.87 3.71
CA ALA A 170 7.95 23.48 3.35
C ALA A 170 7.37 23.13 1.97
N VAL A 171 6.12 23.53 1.67
CA VAL A 171 5.51 23.35 0.34
C VAL A 171 6.36 24.05 -0.73
N ASP A 172 6.72 25.32 -0.50
CA ASP A 172 7.53 26.13 -1.41
C ASP A 172 8.86 25.45 -1.76
N LYS A 173 9.57 24.97 -0.74
CA LYS A 173 10.85 24.28 -0.92
C LYS A 173 10.71 22.98 -1.68
N VAL A 174 9.66 22.19 -1.41
CA VAL A 174 9.44 20.91 -2.10
C VAL A 174 9.15 21.12 -3.58
N ILE A 175 8.36 22.13 -3.95
CA ILE A 175 8.06 22.38 -5.37
C ILE A 175 9.22 23.04 -6.14
N SER A 176 10.21 23.59 -5.43
CA SER A 176 11.32 24.32 -6.05
C SER A 176 12.66 23.57 -6.00
N ARG A 177 12.67 22.31 -5.54
CA ARG A 177 13.87 21.49 -5.37
C ARG A 177 13.62 20.07 -5.85
N GLN A 178 14.66 19.41 -6.37
CA GLN A 178 14.69 17.99 -6.69
C GLN A 178 14.62 17.12 -5.44
N VAL A 179 15.30 17.51 -4.36
CA VAL A 179 15.30 16.79 -3.08
C VAL A 179 15.02 17.74 -1.94
N SER A 180 14.01 17.40 -1.13
CA SER A 180 13.65 18.15 0.07
C SER A 180 13.41 17.22 1.25
N PHE A 181 13.97 17.58 2.40
CA PHE A 181 13.71 16.91 3.67
C PHE A 181 12.82 17.80 4.53
N VAL A 182 11.58 17.35 4.78
CA VAL A 182 10.66 18.06 5.66
C VAL A 182 10.75 17.43 7.04
N TRP A 183 11.31 18.18 7.99
CA TRP A 183 11.41 17.75 9.38
C TRP A 183 10.35 18.45 10.24
N GLY A 184 9.75 17.70 11.15
CA GLY A 184 8.76 18.24 12.08
C GLY A 184 8.54 17.31 13.28
N PRO A 185 8.62 17.81 14.54
CA PRO A 185 8.23 17.06 15.73
C PRO A 185 6.80 16.48 15.68
N PRO A 186 6.43 15.55 16.57
CA PRO A 186 5.05 15.09 16.72
C PRO A 186 4.07 16.26 16.88
N GLY A 187 2.89 16.17 16.25
CA GLY A 187 1.86 17.20 16.34
C GLY A 187 2.02 18.44 15.43
N THR A 188 3.14 18.58 14.70
CA THR A 188 3.40 19.77 13.83
C THR A 188 2.66 19.77 12.48
N GLY A 189 1.80 18.78 12.25
CA GLY A 189 1.00 18.69 11.03
C GLY A 189 1.75 18.18 9.80
N LYS A 190 2.81 17.36 9.96
CA LYS A 190 3.56 16.75 8.83
C LYS A 190 2.66 16.13 7.76
N THR A 191 1.71 15.29 8.17
CA THR A 191 0.75 14.64 7.24
C THR A 191 -0.15 15.68 6.54
N LYS A 192 -0.52 16.76 7.23
CA LYS A 192 -1.29 17.88 6.63
C LYS A 192 -0.45 18.57 5.55
N THR A 193 0.81 18.87 5.87
CA THR A 193 1.77 19.43 4.91
C THR A 193 1.99 18.49 3.72
N LEU A 194 2.14 17.18 3.94
CA LEU A 194 2.26 16.17 2.89
C LEU A 194 1.07 16.22 1.93
N GLY A 195 -0.15 16.20 2.46
CA GLY A 195 -1.37 16.26 1.66
C GLY A 195 -1.45 17.53 0.82
N LEU A 196 -1.10 18.68 1.41
CA LEU A 196 -1.07 19.98 0.72
C LEU A 196 0.00 20.00 -0.38
N THR A 197 1.21 19.52 -0.10
CA THR A 197 2.31 19.42 -1.06
C THR A 197 1.93 18.55 -2.25
N VAL A 198 1.38 17.35 -2.02
CA VAL A 198 0.92 16.46 -3.09
C VAL A 198 -0.18 17.14 -3.90
N SER A 199 -1.13 17.82 -3.25
CA SER A 199 -2.17 18.56 -3.97
C SER A 199 -1.61 19.72 -4.81
N ALA A 200 -0.57 20.41 -4.35
CA ALA A 200 0.09 21.47 -5.11
C ALA A 200 0.82 20.91 -6.34
N LEU A 201 1.54 19.79 -6.20
CA LEU A 201 2.18 19.09 -7.30
C LEU A 201 1.15 18.63 -8.35
N VAL A 202 0.04 18.03 -7.90
CA VAL A 202 -1.07 17.64 -8.79
C VAL A 202 -1.68 18.85 -9.50
N GLN A 203 -1.83 19.97 -8.80
CA GLN A 203 -2.32 21.22 -9.38
C GLN A 203 -1.35 21.80 -10.43
N ALA A 204 -0.05 21.53 -10.29
CA ALA A 204 0.98 21.85 -11.28
C ALA A 204 1.00 20.86 -12.48
N GLY A 205 0.17 19.80 -12.45
CA GLY A 205 0.10 18.79 -13.50
C GLY A 205 1.04 17.60 -13.31
N GLU A 206 1.71 17.51 -12.16
CA GLU A 206 2.69 16.46 -11.87
C GLU A 206 2.01 15.16 -11.39
N SER A 207 2.59 14.02 -11.77
CA SER A 207 2.24 12.72 -11.22
C SER A 207 3.07 12.39 -9.98
N VAL A 208 2.44 11.83 -8.95
CA VAL A 208 3.05 11.69 -7.62
C VAL A 208 2.94 10.26 -7.09
N LEU A 209 4.06 9.70 -6.64
CA LEU A 209 4.11 8.45 -5.88
C LEU A 209 4.28 8.76 -4.40
N VAL A 210 3.27 8.45 -3.59
CA VAL A 210 3.29 8.61 -2.13
C VAL A 210 3.65 7.26 -1.50
N ILE A 211 4.71 7.22 -0.71
CA ILE A 211 5.25 5.99 -0.13
C ILE A 211 5.36 6.12 1.39
N ALA A 212 5.03 5.06 2.12
CA ALA A 212 5.34 4.96 3.54
C ALA A 212 5.74 3.53 3.91
N HIS A 213 6.16 3.33 5.17
CA HIS A 213 6.62 2.02 5.65
C HIS A 213 5.47 1.06 6.00
N SER A 214 4.30 1.57 6.40
CA SER A 214 3.16 0.77 6.84
C SER A 214 1.87 1.11 6.11
N ASN A 215 0.93 0.16 6.07
CA ASN A 215 -0.37 0.37 5.42
C ASN A 215 -1.16 1.51 6.06
N THR A 216 -1.09 1.65 7.38
CA THR A 216 -1.76 2.71 8.15
C THR A 216 -1.17 4.10 7.86
N ALA A 217 0.16 4.21 7.72
CA ALA A 217 0.80 5.47 7.34
C ALA A 217 0.38 5.90 5.92
N VAL A 218 0.35 4.97 4.96
CA VAL A 218 -0.10 5.27 3.59
C VAL A 218 -1.58 5.68 3.59
N ASP A 219 -2.45 4.98 4.33
CA ASP A 219 -3.87 5.34 4.41
C ASP A 219 -4.05 6.76 4.96
N THR A 220 -3.33 7.09 6.04
CA THR A 220 -3.35 8.43 6.67
C THR A 220 -2.85 9.52 5.72
N ALA A 221 -1.75 9.25 5.01
CA ALA A 221 -1.21 10.16 4.00
C ALA A 221 -2.22 10.37 2.85
N MET A 222 -2.81 9.30 2.33
CA MET A 222 -3.77 9.37 1.22
C MET A 222 -5.11 10.03 1.61
N GLU A 223 -5.57 9.88 2.84
CA GLU A 223 -6.72 10.65 3.36
C GLU A 223 -6.39 12.15 3.40
N SER A 224 -5.19 12.51 3.85
CA SER A 224 -4.72 13.90 3.82
C SER A 224 -4.67 14.45 2.39
N VAL A 225 -4.13 13.69 1.44
CA VAL A 225 -4.15 14.05 0.01
C VAL A 225 -5.59 14.26 -0.47
N ALA A 226 -6.49 13.31 -0.21
CA ALA A 226 -7.89 13.37 -0.63
C ALA A 226 -8.62 14.63 -0.15
N LYS A 227 -8.37 15.08 1.09
CA LYS A 227 -8.95 16.32 1.63
C LYS A 227 -8.65 17.54 0.76
N TYR A 228 -7.50 17.57 0.10
CA TYR A 228 -7.07 18.67 -0.76
C TYR A 228 -7.39 18.44 -2.25
N VAL A 229 -7.46 17.19 -2.73
CA VAL A 229 -7.75 16.88 -4.14
C VAL A 229 -9.22 16.56 -4.44
N GLN A 230 -10.08 16.44 -3.42
CA GLN A 230 -11.54 16.27 -3.62
C GLN A 230 -12.15 17.37 -4.49
N GLY A 231 -13.14 17.02 -5.30
CA GLY A 231 -13.76 17.95 -6.25
C GLY A 231 -12.90 18.27 -7.49
N ALA A 232 -11.63 17.87 -7.56
CA ALA A 232 -10.87 17.94 -8.81
C ALA A 232 -11.18 16.75 -9.73
N PRO A 233 -11.16 16.94 -11.06
CA PRO A 233 -11.37 15.85 -12.02
C PRO A 233 -10.45 14.64 -11.79
N VAL A 234 -9.21 14.85 -11.33
CA VAL A 234 -8.27 13.77 -11.01
C VAL A 234 -8.77 12.85 -9.90
N TYR A 235 -9.42 13.40 -8.87
CA TYR A 235 -10.01 12.61 -7.80
C TYR A 235 -11.32 11.95 -8.25
N GLU A 236 -12.20 12.72 -8.89
CA GLU A 236 -13.52 12.25 -9.34
C GLU A 236 -13.46 11.15 -10.42
N ASN A 237 -12.39 11.12 -11.20
CA ASN A 237 -12.16 10.10 -12.22
C ASN A 237 -11.37 8.89 -11.69
N GLY A 238 -11.05 8.85 -10.39
CA GLY A 238 -10.32 7.75 -9.77
C GLY A 238 -8.84 7.69 -10.19
N LEU A 239 -8.22 8.85 -10.43
CA LEU A 239 -6.79 8.97 -10.73
C LEU A 239 -5.95 9.26 -9.48
N VAL A 240 -6.53 9.17 -8.29
CA VAL A 240 -5.84 9.25 -7.00
C VAL A 240 -6.13 7.94 -6.28
N LEU A 241 -5.13 7.06 -6.18
CA LEU A 241 -5.35 5.67 -5.76
C LEU A 241 -4.42 5.23 -4.64
N ARG A 242 -5.01 4.69 -3.58
CA ARG A 242 -4.36 3.82 -2.61
C ARG A 242 -4.21 2.42 -3.20
N TYR A 243 -2.98 2.00 -3.45
CA TYR A 243 -2.66 0.69 -4.02
C TYR A 243 -2.02 -0.24 -2.97
N GLY A 244 -2.74 -1.31 -2.62
CA GLY A 244 -2.35 -2.24 -1.56
C GLY A 244 -3.52 -2.57 -0.65
N VAL A 245 -3.22 -3.15 0.51
CA VAL A 245 -4.25 -3.46 1.50
C VAL A 245 -4.62 -2.19 2.27
N VAL A 246 -5.92 -1.92 2.41
CA VAL A 246 -6.43 -0.79 3.19
C VAL A 246 -6.75 -1.24 4.60
N THR A 247 -6.19 -0.55 5.59
CA THR A 247 -6.40 -0.81 7.02
C THR A 247 -7.89 -0.72 7.36
N PRO A 248 -8.46 -1.67 8.13
CA PRO A 248 -9.87 -1.63 8.52
C PRO A 248 -10.27 -0.30 9.16
N GLY A 249 -11.44 0.22 8.79
CA GLY A 249 -11.91 1.53 9.27
C GLY A 249 -11.50 2.71 8.40
N SER A 250 -10.33 2.64 7.75
CA SER A 250 -9.77 3.73 6.95
C SER A 250 -10.49 3.95 5.61
N LEU A 251 -10.30 5.14 5.05
CA LEU A 251 -10.74 5.63 3.74
C LEU A 251 -12.26 5.69 3.52
N LYS A 252 -13.08 5.58 4.57
CA LYS A 252 -14.55 5.57 4.45
C LYS A 252 -15.12 6.85 3.84
N GLU A 253 -14.54 7.99 4.21
CA GLU A 253 -14.95 9.31 3.73
C GLU A 253 -14.54 9.54 2.26
N PHE A 254 -13.56 8.79 1.77
CA PHE A 254 -12.94 8.99 0.46
C PHE A 254 -12.97 7.72 -0.40
N PRO A 255 -14.15 7.23 -0.79
CA PRO A 255 -14.30 5.95 -1.49
C PRO A 255 -13.57 5.90 -2.84
N GLN A 256 -13.33 7.05 -3.49
CA GLN A 256 -12.63 7.13 -4.78
C GLN A 256 -11.12 6.86 -4.66
N LEU A 257 -10.58 6.79 -3.44
CA LEU A 257 -9.18 6.41 -3.22
C LEU A 257 -8.91 4.93 -3.50
N HIS A 258 -9.90 4.05 -3.57
CA HIS A 258 -9.66 2.63 -3.78
C HIS A 258 -10.46 2.06 -4.95
N VAL A 259 -9.93 1.03 -5.61
CA VAL A 259 -10.51 0.44 -6.82
C VAL A 259 -12.00 0.12 -6.69
N ARG A 260 -12.44 -0.40 -5.54
CA ARG A 260 -13.87 -0.73 -5.32
C ARG A 260 -14.79 0.49 -5.41
N GLY A 261 -14.38 1.66 -4.92
CA GLY A 261 -15.22 2.85 -4.94
C GLY A 261 -15.25 3.48 -6.33
N VAL A 262 -14.10 3.55 -7.00
CA VAL A 262 -14.00 3.97 -8.41
C VAL A 262 -14.84 3.04 -9.30
N ALA A 263 -14.69 1.73 -9.15
CA ALA A 263 -15.44 0.74 -9.91
C ALA A 263 -16.95 0.78 -9.61
N ARG A 264 -17.36 1.10 -8.36
CA ARG A 264 -18.77 1.27 -8.04
C ARG A 264 -19.38 2.44 -8.80
N ARG A 265 -18.68 3.57 -8.88
CA ARG A 265 -19.14 4.74 -9.63
C ARG A 265 -19.28 4.44 -11.13
N GLN A 266 -18.30 3.74 -11.70
CA GLN A 266 -18.26 3.46 -13.15
C GLN A 266 -19.14 2.28 -13.57
N ASN A 267 -19.26 1.25 -12.73
CA ASN A 267 -20.06 0.07 -12.96
C ASN A 267 -20.68 -0.44 -11.64
N PRO A 268 -21.79 0.18 -11.19
CA PRO A 268 -22.45 -0.20 -9.93
C PRO A 268 -22.83 -1.68 -9.89
N LYS A 269 -23.37 -2.21 -11.00
CA LYS A 269 -23.84 -3.59 -11.12
C LYS A 269 -22.74 -4.62 -10.81
N LEU A 270 -21.51 -4.38 -11.28
CA LEU A 270 -20.38 -5.27 -10.99
C LEU A 270 -20.10 -5.35 -9.49
N ILE A 271 -20.06 -4.20 -8.80
CA ILE A 271 -19.75 -4.16 -7.37
C ILE A 271 -20.90 -4.69 -6.53
N GLU A 272 -22.14 -4.36 -6.88
CA GLU A 272 -23.34 -4.88 -6.24
C GLU A 272 -23.41 -6.42 -6.35
N GLU A 273 -23.09 -6.98 -7.51
CA GLU A 273 -23.07 -8.44 -7.70
C GLU A 273 -21.94 -9.10 -6.89
N ILE A 274 -20.74 -8.51 -6.88
CA ILE A 274 -19.64 -8.96 -6.02
C ILE A 274 -20.09 -8.97 -4.56
N GLU A 275 -20.75 -7.92 -4.10
CA GLU A 275 -21.21 -7.79 -2.71
C GLU A 275 -22.34 -8.75 -2.36
N ARG A 276 -23.29 -8.96 -3.28
CA ARG A 276 -24.36 -9.94 -3.15
C ARG A 276 -23.79 -11.34 -2.98
N LEU A 277 -22.88 -11.76 -3.87
CA LEU A 277 -22.23 -13.06 -3.79
C LEU A 277 -21.29 -13.17 -2.57
N GLU A 278 -20.63 -12.08 -2.16
CA GLU A 278 -19.83 -12.02 -0.92
C GLU A 278 -20.70 -12.25 0.32
N LYS A 279 -21.86 -11.60 0.38
CA LYS A 279 -22.85 -11.76 1.44
C LYS A 279 -23.44 -13.18 1.45
N GLN A 280 -23.87 -13.69 0.29
CA GLN A 280 -24.37 -15.05 0.15
C GLN A 280 -23.33 -16.08 0.61
N ARG A 281 -22.07 -15.92 0.19
CA ARG A 281 -20.98 -16.78 0.66
C ARG A 281 -20.82 -16.70 2.18
N LYS A 282 -20.86 -15.50 2.76
CA LYS A 282 -20.74 -15.29 4.22
C LYS A 282 -21.87 -16.02 4.97
N GLU A 283 -23.09 -15.95 4.47
CA GLU A 283 -24.25 -16.63 5.05
C GLU A 283 -24.14 -18.16 4.94
N LEU A 284 -23.74 -18.69 3.79
CA LEU A 284 -23.49 -20.12 3.60
C LEU A 284 -22.38 -20.64 4.53
N VAL A 285 -21.29 -19.90 4.67
CA VAL A 285 -20.19 -20.22 5.58
C VAL A 285 -20.63 -20.16 7.05
N LYS A 286 -21.56 -19.27 7.42
CA LYS A 286 -22.16 -19.28 8.76
C LYS A 286 -23.03 -20.51 8.98
N ARG A 287 -23.89 -20.85 8.01
CA ARG A 287 -24.75 -22.04 8.05
C ARG A 287 -23.92 -23.33 8.16
N SER A 288 -22.79 -23.42 7.45
CA SER A 288 -21.92 -24.60 7.48
C SER A 288 -21.31 -24.89 8.86
N ARG A 289 -21.37 -23.96 9.82
CA ARG A 289 -20.83 -24.12 11.18
C ARG A 289 -21.87 -24.56 12.22
N ILE A 290 -23.11 -24.79 11.81
CA ILE A 290 -24.15 -25.27 12.70
C ILE A 290 -23.86 -26.75 13.05
N GLU A 291 -23.79 -27.08 14.33
CA GLU A 291 -23.36 -28.40 14.83
C GLU A 291 -24.33 -29.54 14.44
N LYS A 292 -25.63 -29.25 14.29
CA LYS A 292 -26.70 -30.23 14.01
C LYS A 292 -27.03 -30.44 12.53
N LEU A 293 -26.03 -30.41 11.64
CA LEU A 293 -26.23 -30.67 10.21
C LEU A 293 -26.04 -32.15 9.87
N THR A 294 -26.98 -32.71 9.09
CA THR A 294 -26.83 -34.02 8.45
C THR A 294 -25.70 -34.01 7.41
N GLU A 295 -25.17 -35.18 7.06
CA GLU A 295 -24.12 -35.32 6.05
C GLU A 295 -24.55 -34.74 4.68
N LEU A 296 -25.77 -35.02 4.26
CA LEU A 296 -26.35 -34.48 3.03
C LEU A 296 -26.41 -32.95 3.05
N GLN A 297 -26.87 -32.34 4.15
CA GLN A 297 -26.91 -30.88 4.31
C GLN A 297 -25.51 -30.25 4.27
N ARG A 298 -24.51 -30.88 4.89
CA ARG A 298 -23.12 -30.41 4.82
C ARG A 298 -22.62 -30.43 3.37
N GLN A 299 -22.90 -31.50 2.64
CA GLN A 299 -22.48 -31.63 1.24
C GLN A 299 -23.16 -30.59 0.34
N THR A 300 -24.46 -30.34 0.53
CA THR A 300 -25.19 -29.27 -0.19
C THR A 300 -24.57 -27.90 0.08
N ILE A 301 -24.34 -27.54 1.34
CA ILE A 301 -23.75 -26.23 1.69
C ILE A 301 -22.34 -26.08 1.10
N GLN A 302 -21.53 -27.14 1.10
CA GLN A 302 -20.21 -27.12 0.46
C GLN A 302 -20.29 -26.90 -1.06
N ASN A 303 -21.22 -27.57 -1.73
CA ASN A 303 -21.47 -27.39 -3.16
C ASN A 303 -21.93 -25.97 -3.48
N ASP A 304 -22.80 -25.38 -2.67
CA ASP A 304 -23.26 -23.99 -2.82
C ASP A 304 -22.11 -23.01 -2.63
N ILE A 305 -21.27 -23.20 -1.61
CA ILE A 305 -20.06 -22.39 -1.39
C ILE A 305 -19.14 -22.47 -2.61
N ALA A 306 -18.94 -23.67 -3.17
CA ALA A 306 -18.11 -23.87 -4.35
C ALA A 306 -18.71 -23.16 -5.59
N THR A 307 -20.04 -23.21 -5.76
CA THR A 307 -20.76 -22.52 -6.83
C THR A 307 -20.63 -21.00 -6.71
N VAL A 308 -20.88 -20.43 -5.53
CA VAL A 308 -20.70 -18.99 -5.28
C VAL A 308 -19.24 -18.57 -5.48
N LYS A 309 -18.27 -19.41 -5.08
CA LYS A 309 -16.85 -19.15 -5.32
C LYS A 309 -16.52 -19.13 -6.82
N ARG A 310 -17.06 -20.06 -7.61
CA ARG A 310 -16.92 -20.09 -9.07
C ARG A 310 -17.51 -18.85 -9.72
N ALA A 311 -18.67 -18.37 -9.25
CA ALA A 311 -19.28 -17.12 -9.72
C ALA A 311 -18.48 -15.86 -9.32
N LEU A 312 -17.92 -15.82 -8.11
CA LEU A 312 -17.11 -14.69 -7.63
C LEU A 312 -15.75 -14.55 -8.34
N HIS A 313 -15.17 -15.67 -8.79
CA HIS A 313 -13.83 -15.68 -9.38
C HIS A 313 -13.68 -14.73 -10.58
N PRO A 314 -14.50 -14.81 -11.65
CA PRO A 314 -14.38 -13.91 -12.80
C PRO A 314 -14.60 -12.45 -12.42
N LEU A 315 -15.54 -12.15 -11.52
CA LEU A 315 -15.83 -10.77 -11.10
C LEU A 315 -14.67 -10.15 -10.31
N LYS A 316 -14.06 -10.92 -9.40
CA LYS A 316 -12.85 -10.49 -8.69
C LYS A 316 -11.67 -10.30 -9.63
N HIS A 317 -11.53 -11.18 -10.62
CA HIS A 317 -10.49 -11.07 -11.62
C HIS A 317 -10.66 -9.79 -12.44
N GLN A 318 -11.89 -9.49 -12.88
CA GLN A 318 -12.23 -8.24 -13.56
C GLN A 318 -11.90 -7.01 -12.69
N LEU A 319 -12.21 -7.05 -11.38
CA LEU A 319 -11.86 -5.97 -10.46
C LEU A 319 -10.33 -5.78 -10.31
N LYS A 320 -9.57 -6.88 -10.26
CA LYS A 320 -8.09 -6.84 -10.21
C LYS A 320 -7.48 -6.28 -11.50
N GLN A 321 -8.03 -6.66 -12.66
CA GLN A 321 -7.63 -6.08 -13.94
C GLN A 321 -7.92 -4.58 -13.98
N LYS A 322 -9.07 -4.16 -13.46
CA LYS A 322 -9.43 -2.74 -13.33
C LYS A 322 -8.48 -2.00 -12.38
N GLU A 323 -8.08 -2.59 -11.27
CA GLU A 323 -7.07 -2.02 -10.36
C GLU A 323 -5.74 -1.79 -11.09
N SER A 324 -5.23 -2.80 -11.79
CA SER A 324 -3.98 -2.70 -12.56
C SER A 324 -4.06 -1.61 -13.62
N GLN A 325 -5.18 -1.51 -14.35
CA GLN A 325 -5.41 -0.44 -15.33
C GLN A 325 -5.42 0.94 -14.66
N LEU A 326 -6.17 1.09 -13.58
CA LEU A 326 -6.32 2.34 -12.84
C LEU A 326 -4.97 2.83 -12.28
N VAL A 327 -4.17 1.93 -11.69
CA VAL A 327 -2.83 2.28 -11.16
C VAL A 327 -1.89 2.78 -12.26
N LYS A 328 -1.95 2.18 -13.45
CA LYS A 328 -1.10 2.60 -14.59
C LYS A 328 -1.42 4.02 -15.09
N GLN A 329 -2.67 4.47 -14.95
CA GLN A 329 -3.12 5.79 -15.41
C GLN A 329 -3.27 6.83 -14.30
N ALA A 330 -3.18 6.44 -13.02
CA ALA A 330 -3.44 7.32 -11.90
C ALA A 330 -2.44 8.47 -11.82
N VAL A 331 -2.86 9.70 -11.56
CA VAL A 331 -1.96 10.83 -11.32
C VAL A 331 -1.24 10.66 -9.98
N VAL A 332 -1.95 10.20 -8.94
CA VAL A 332 -1.37 9.94 -7.63
C VAL A 332 -1.54 8.47 -7.27
N VAL A 333 -0.45 7.82 -6.84
CA VAL A 333 -0.51 6.46 -6.29
C VAL A 333 0.11 6.44 -4.90
N GLY A 334 -0.62 5.92 -3.91
CA GLY A 334 -0.14 5.70 -2.55
C GLY A 334 0.09 4.22 -2.27
N CYS A 335 1.30 3.82 -1.92
CA CYS A 335 1.61 2.42 -1.57
C CYS A 335 2.74 2.30 -0.53
N THR A 336 2.96 1.10 0.00
CA THR A 336 4.09 0.85 0.90
C THR A 336 5.38 0.65 0.10
N PHE A 337 6.54 0.77 0.76
CA PHE A 337 7.83 0.40 0.15
C PHE A 337 7.84 -1.03 -0.37
N SER A 338 7.31 -1.98 0.41
CA SER A 338 7.15 -3.38 0.03
C SER A 338 6.34 -3.51 -1.25
N LYS A 339 5.20 -2.81 -1.33
CA LYS A 339 4.33 -2.83 -2.51
C LYS A 339 5.02 -2.24 -3.73
N ALA A 340 5.77 -1.16 -3.57
CA ALA A 340 6.55 -0.55 -4.65
C ALA A 340 7.65 -1.48 -5.19
N ALA A 341 8.25 -2.31 -4.34
CA ALA A 341 9.27 -3.28 -4.74
C ALA A 341 8.68 -4.48 -5.51
N ILE A 342 7.50 -4.98 -5.11
CA ILE A 342 6.93 -6.20 -5.70
C ILE A 342 6.00 -5.93 -6.90
N ALA A 343 5.38 -4.76 -7.00
CA ALA A 343 4.35 -4.49 -7.99
C ALA A 343 4.92 -3.90 -9.29
N GLN A 344 4.74 -4.63 -10.40
CA GLN A 344 5.21 -4.21 -11.72
C GLN A 344 4.53 -2.93 -12.21
N GLU A 345 3.28 -2.67 -11.82
CA GLU A 345 2.57 -1.44 -12.18
C GLU A 345 3.23 -0.18 -11.60
N ILE A 346 4.02 -0.33 -10.53
CA ILE A 346 4.82 0.75 -9.95
C ILE A 346 6.22 0.73 -10.54
N SER A 347 6.91 -0.42 -10.52
CA SER A 347 8.32 -0.49 -10.91
C SER A 347 8.59 -0.18 -12.39
N GLN A 348 7.60 -0.35 -13.26
CA GLN A 348 7.72 -0.05 -14.70
C GLN A 348 7.26 1.37 -15.05
N ARG A 349 6.82 2.15 -14.07
CA ARG A 349 6.20 3.45 -14.27
C ARG A 349 7.11 4.55 -13.72
N ARG A 350 7.09 5.71 -14.39
CA ARG A 350 7.69 6.94 -13.87
C ARG A 350 6.63 7.83 -13.23
N PHE A 351 7.08 8.53 -12.21
CA PHE A 351 6.36 9.59 -11.53
C PHE A 351 7.25 10.83 -11.56
N ASP A 352 6.64 12.00 -11.64
CA ASP A 352 7.37 13.26 -11.70
C ASP A 352 7.87 13.67 -10.30
N ALA A 353 7.13 13.29 -9.26
CA ALA A 353 7.53 13.46 -7.87
C ALA A 353 7.31 12.19 -7.03
N ILE A 354 8.16 12.00 -6.03
CA ILE A 354 8.03 10.95 -5.02
C ILE A 354 8.01 11.61 -3.66
N VAL A 355 7.03 11.24 -2.84
CA VAL A 355 6.89 11.74 -1.47
C VAL A 355 6.95 10.56 -0.53
N VAL A 356 7.96 10.54 0.34
CA VAL A 356 8.13 9.48 1.33
C VAL A 356 7.71 10.01 2.70
N ASP A 357 6.63 9.46 3.25
CA ASP A 357 6.27 9.67 4.65
C ASP A 357 7.10 8.77 5.56
N GLU A 358 7.43 9.29 6.75
CA GLU A 358 8.23 8.59 7.76
C GLU A 358 9.56 8.02 7.23
N ALA A 359 10.22 8.76 6.34
CA ALA A 359 11.47 8.36 5.70
C ALA A 359 12.59 7.97 6.70
N SER A 360 12.55 8.47 7.94
CA SER A 360 13.47 8.10 9.01
C SER A 360 13.41 6.64 9.43
N MET A 361 12.30 5.94 9.14
CA MET A 361 12.12 4.52 9.43
C MET A 361 12.45 3.63 8.22
N ALA A 362 12.70 4.21 7.05
CA ALA A 362 12.98 3.47 5.82
C ALA A 362 14.45 3.08 5.72
N TYR A 363 14.73 1.90 5.17
CA TYR A 363 16.09 1.55 4.77
C TYR A 363 16.52 2.46 3.61
N ILE A 364 17.76 2.96 3.67
CA ILE A 364 18.32 3.82 2.60
C ILE A 364 18.20 3.17 1.21
N PRO A 365 18.47 1.86 1.01
CA PRO A 365 18.22 1.19 -0.27
C PRO A 365 16.79 1.32 -0.82
N HIS A 366 15.77 1.40 0.04
CA HIS A 366 14.39 1.63 -0.38
C HIS A 366 14.20 3.03 -0.94
N CYS A 367 14.69 4.06 -0.24
CA CYS A 367 14.64 5.45 -0.71
C CYS A 367 15.38 5.62 -2.04
N VAL A 368 16.50 4.91 -2.20
CA VAL A 368 17.31 4.92 -3.42
C VAL A 368 16.58 4.25 -4.58
N TYR A 369 15.98 3.08 -4.35
CA TYR A 369 15.20 2.39 -5.38
C TYR A 369 14.06 3.25 -5.89
N VAL A 370 13.26 3.83 -5.00
CA VAL A 370 12.09 4.60 -5.42
C VAL A 370 12.49 5.89 -6.14
N SER A 371 13.68 6.42 -5.87
CA SER A 371 14.24 7.62 -6.51
C SER A 371 14.91 7.36 -7.86
N THR A 372 14.96 6.11 -8.35
CA THR A 372 15.54 5.74 -9.66
C THR A 372 14.52 5.19 -10.62
#